data_AF-A0A6P1BQ15-F1
#
_entry.id   AF-A0A6P1BQ15-F1
#
_cell.length_a   1.000
_cell.length_b   1.000
_cell.length_c   1.000
_cell.angle_alpha   90.00
_cell.angle_beta   90.00
_cell.angle_gamma   90.00
#
_symmetry.space_group_name_H-M   'P 1'
#
loop_
_entity.id
_entity.type
_entity.pdbx_description
1 polymer ?
#
loop_
_entity_poly.entity_id
_entity_poly.type
_entity_poly.pdbx_seq_one_letter_code
_entity_poly.pdbx_strand_id
1 'polypeptide(L)'
;MKAEHLAAYFQKKIAKAIPYNVFIPNGRGQDPVYWVYELEVTAVDGEDVHMMVTQKGVREVAGRWLMRHDVTRGDIVIPLQDGDVVTLVLGMAVAIRGLPKAMHLLTRSDSLHICYREYGSRCEGYNNTWSPPRT
;
A
#
# COMPACT_ATOMS: atom_id res chain seq x y z
N MET A 1 -16.88 7.59 -0.07
CA MET A 1 -16.72 9.03 -0.37
C MET A 1 -16.92 9.24 -1.87
N LYS A 2 -17.26 10.44 -2.37
CA LYS A 2 -17.19 10.70 -3.82
C LYS A 2 -15.73 10.70 -4.29
N ALA A 3 -15.45 10.16 -5.48
CA ALA A 3 -14.07 10.10 -6.01
C ALA A 3 -13.42 11.49 -6.08
N GLU A 4 -14.16 12.50 -6.56
CA GLU A 4 -13.72 13.90 -6.61
C GLU A 4 -13.30 14.47 -5.25
N HIS A 5 -14.02 14.14 -4.17
CA HIS A 5 -13.66 14.60 -2.82
C HIS A 5 -12.36 13.97 -2.33
N LEU A 6 -12.11 12.73 -2.74
CA LEU A 6 -10.90 11.99 -2.40
C LEU A 6 -9.71 12.50 -3.22
N ALA A 7 -9.91 12.80 -4.51
CA ALA A 7 -8.94 13.50 -5.36
C ALA A 7 -8.56 14.86 -4.74
N ALA A 8 -9.55 15.66 -4.32
CA ALA A 8 -9.31 16.93 -3.64
C ALA A 8 -8.59 16.78 -2.29
N TYR A 9 -8.81 15.68 -1.56
CA TYR A 9 -8.03 15.35 -0.37
C TYR A 9 -6.57 15.11 -0.74
N PHE A 10 -6.28 14.27 -1.74
CA PHE A 10 -4.92 13.94 -2.14
C PHE A 10 -4.19 15.12 -2.80
N GLN A 11 -4.89 15.98 -3.52
CA GLN A 11 -4.35 17.23 -4.06
C GLN A 11 -3.71 18.09 -2.95
N LYS A 12 -4.34 18.16 -1.77
CA LYS A 12 -3.82 18.91 -0.60
C LYS A 12 -2.64 18.21 0.08
N LYS A 13 -2.34 16.98 -0.30
CA LYS A 13 -1.27 16.13 0.24
C LYS A 13 -0.09 15.95 -0.72
N ILE A 14 -0.12 16.59 -1.89
CA ILE A 14 1.04 16.61 -2.80
C ILE A 14 2.29 17.05 -2.05
N ALA A 15 3.39 16.33 -2.28
CA ALA A 15 4.69 16.52 -1.66
C ALA A 15 4.71 16.41 -0.11
N LYS A 16 3.68 15.80 0.50
CA LYS A 16 3.66 15.47 1.93
C LYS A 16 3.70 13.96 2.12
N ALA A 17 4.74 13.47 2.79
CA ALA A 17 4.84 12.07 3.16
C ALA A 17 3.70 11.66 4.12
N ILE A 18 2.99 10.59 3.76
CA ILE A 18 1.93 9.99 4.54
C ILE A 18 2.47 8.67 5.12
N PRO A 19 2.64 8.55 6.44
CA PRO A 19 3.12 7.31 7.04
C PRO A 19 2.06 6.21 6.95
N TYR A 20 2.50 4.99 6.64
CA TYR A 20 1.65 3.80 6.58
C TYR A 20 2.39 2.59 7.14
N ASN A 21 1.82 1.96 8.17
CA ASN A 21 2.43 0.81 8.82
C ASN A 21 1.65 -0.45 8.49
N VAL A 22 2.37 -1.48 8.07
CA VAL A 22 1.82 -2.81 7.83
C VAL A 22 2.20 -3.72 8.99
N PHE A 23 1.20 -4.19 9.71
CA PHE A 23 1.41 -5.24 10.72
C PHE A 23 1.61 -6.59 10.03
N ILE A 24 2.71 -7.26 10.35
CA ILE A 24 3.03 -8.61 9.90
C ILE A 24 3.04 -9.51 11.13
N PRO A 25 2.03 -10.38 11.31
CA PRO A 25 1.89 -11.21 12.52
C PRO A 25 3.02 -12.25 12.66
N ASN A 26 3.54 -12.75 11.54
CA ASN A 26 4.59 -13.78 11.49
C ASN A 26 5.79 -13.28 10.67
N GLY A 27 6.55 -12.32 11.21
CA GLY A 27 7.73 -11.80 10.52
C GLY A 27 8.83 -12.86 10.44
N ARG A 28 9.03 -13.52 9.28
CA ARG A 28 10.13 -14.50 9.06
C ARG A 28 10.35 -15.51 10.22
N GLY A 29 9.27 -16.02 10.83
CA GLY A 29 9.36 -16.98 11.94
C GLY A 29 9.75 -16.38 13.31
N GLN A 30 9.66 -15.05 13.45
CA GLN A 30 9.88 -14.29 14.68
C GLN A 30 8.61 -13.51 15.08
N ASP A 31 8.70 -12.87 16.25
CA ASP A 31 7.73 -11.94 16.83
C ASP A 31 7.08 -11.00 15.78
N PRO A 32 5.84 -10.55 16.02
CA PRO A 32 5.15 -9.64 15.12
C PRO A 32 5.94 -8.34 14.91
N VAL A 33 5.89 -7.82 13.67
CA VAL A 33 6.61 -6.61 13.27
C VAL A 33 5.72 -5.65 12.48
N TYR A 34 6.13 -4.40 12.41
CA TYR A 34 5.62 -3.40 11.48
C TYR A 34 6.59 -3.18 10.33
N TRP A 35 6.14 -3.35 9.10
CA TRP A 35 6.84 -2.81 7.94
C TRP A 35 6.38 -1.38 7.74
N VAL A 36 7.33 -0.44 7.77
CA VAL A 36 7.05 1.00 7.81
C VAL A 36 7.22 1.57 6.41
N TYR A 37 6.20 2.25 5.92
CA TYR A 37 6.18 2.91 4.63
C TYR A 37 5.85 4.39 4.76
N GLU A 38 6.32 5.17 3.79
CA GLU A 38 5.86 6.52 3.52
C GLU A 38 5.38 6.58 2.08
N LEU A 39 4.21 7.20 1.89
CA LEU A 39 3.62 7.46 0.60
C LEU A 39 3.65 8.95 0.32
N GLU A 40 4.14 9.33 -0.84
CA GLU A 40 4.15 10.72 -1.29
C GLU A 40 3.24 10.84 -2.50
N VAL A 41 2.21 11.69 -2.41
CA VAL A 41 1.39 12.02 -3.58
C VAL A 41 2.22 12.91 -4.50
N THR A 42 2.44 12.46 -5.72
CA THR A 42 3.28 13.16 -6.71
C THR A 42 2.42 13.98 -7.67
N ALA A 43 1.21 13.50 -8.00
CA ALA A 43 0.23 14.21 -8.82
C ALA A 43 -1.19 13.68 -8.57
N VAL A 44 -2.18 14.46 -8.96
CA VAL A 44 -3.57 14.01 -9.13
C VAL A 44 -4.05 14.52 -10.48
N ASP A 45 -4.54 13.62 -11.32
CA ASP A 45 -5.07 13.93 -12.65
C ASP A 45 -6.51 13.39 -12.75
N GLY A 46 -7.49 14.29 -12.66
CA GLY A 46 -8.90 13.89 -12.52
C GLY A 46 -9.13 13.00 -11.31
N GLU A 47 -9.51 11.74 -11.56
CA GLU A 47 -9.74 10.71 -10.55
C GLU A 47 -8.56 9.74 -10.39
N ASP A 48 -7.42 10.02 -11.00
CA ASP A 48 -6.20 9.23 -10.86
C ASP A 48 -5.23 9.89 -9.89
N VAL A 49 -4.74 9.12 -8.90
CA VAL A 49 -3.76 9.59 -7.92
C VAL A 49 -2.43 8.91 -8.14
N HIS A 50 -1.39 9.71 -8.40
CA HIS A 50 -0.02 9.24 -8.53
C HIS A 50 0.67 9.29 -7.17
N MET A 51 1.31 8.17 -6.79
CA MET A 51 2.00 8.05 -5.51
C MET A 51 3.35 7.38 -5.67
N MET A 52 4.35 7.94 -5.00
CA MET A 52 5.62 7.27 -4.74
C MET A 52 5.55 6.52 -3.42
N VAL A 53 5.95 5.25 -3.40
CA VAL A 53 6.00 4.44 -2.17
C VAL A 53 7.44 4.21 -1.75
N THR A 54 7.78 4.55 -0.52
CA THR A 54 9.11 4.32 0.06
C THR A 54 9.00 3.47 1.31
N GLN A 55 9.74 2.36 1.38
CA GLN A 55 9.86 1.58 2.60
C GLN A 55 10.97 2.14 3.49
N LYS A 56 10.62 2.54 4.72
CA LYS A 56 11.52 3.12 5.73
C LYS A 56 12.21 2.09 6.62
N GLY A 57 11.70 0.86 6.60
CA GLY A 57 12.32 -0.28 7.28
C GLY A 57 11.32 -1.20 7.95
N VAL A 58 11.78 -1.85 9.01
CA VAL A 58 11.01 -2.80 9.83
C VAL A 58 11.22 -2.49 11.30
N ARG A 59 10.13 -2.45 12.06
CA ARG A 59 10.09 -2.08 13.47
C ARG A 59 9.38 -3.15 14.28
N GLU A 60 9.86 -3.47 15.48
CA GLU A 60 9.13 -4.29 16.44
C GLU A 60 7.84 -3.58 16.87
N VAL A 61 6.88 -4.36 17.40
CA VAL A 61 5.68 -3.78 18.04
C VAL A 61 6.04 -2.88 19.22
N ALA A 62 7.10 -3.21 19.95
CA ALA A 62 7.67 -2.40 21.03
C ALA A 62 8.31 -1.07 20.56
N GLY A 63 8.37 -0.82 19.25
CA GLY A 63 8.84 0.44 18.68
C GLY A 63 10.33 0.49 18.33
N ARG A 64 11.10 -0.57 18.63
CA ARG A 64 12.51 -0.67 18.25
C ARG A 64 12.66 -0.94 16.75
N TRP A 65 13.55 -0.22 16.07
CA TRP A 65 13.90 -0.53 14.68
C TRP A 65 14.73 -1.81 14.61
N LEU A 66 14.25 -2.79 13.82
CA LEU A 66 15.00 -3.98 13.45
C LEU A 66 15.90 -3.69 12.25
N MET A 67 15.36 -2.93 11.30
CA MET A 67 16.05 -2.46 10.12
C MET A 67 15.54 -1.07 9.79
N ARG A 68 16.44 -0.14 9.45
CA ARG A 68 16.08 1.19 8.96
C ARG A 68 16.81 1.45 7.66
N HIS A 69 16.05 1.73 6.61
CA HIS A 69 16.58 1.99 5.27
C HIS A 69 15.57 2.81 4.48
N ASP A 70 16.03 3.58 3.50
CA ASP A 70 15.16 4.24 2.54
C ASP A 70 15.20 3.47 1.22
N VAL A 71 14.15 2.69 0.94
CA VAL A 71 14.03 1.95 -0.32
C VAL A 71 12.80 2.45 -1.06
N THR A 72 13.02 3.26 -2.08
CA THR A 72 11.99 3.68 -3.02
C THR A 72 11.51 2.46 -3.80
N ARG A 73 10.23 2.13 -3.64
CA ARG A 73 9.57 0.97 -4.26
C ARG A 73 8.95 1.31 -5.62
N GLY A 74 8.93 2.58 -5.99
CA GLY A 74 8.51 3.10 -7.29
C GLY A 74 7.15 3.78 -7.26
N ASP A 75 6.80 4.39 -8.39
CA ASP A 75 5.54 5.12 -8.59
C ASP A 75 4.38 4.18 -8.95
N ILE A 76 3.18 4.57 -8.54
CA ILE A 76 1.93 3.92 -8.88
C ILE A 76 0.84 4.94 -9.14
N VAL A 77 -0.05 4.62 -10.07
CA VAL A 77 -1.30 5.36 -10.32
C VAL A 77 -2.45 4.55 -9.75
N ILE A 78 -3.28 5.18 -8.93
CA ILE A 78 -4.47 4.58 -8.33
C ILE A 78 -5.71 5.27 -8.90
N PRO A 79 -6.54 4.57 -9.69
CA PRO A 79 -7.84 5.09 -10.12
C PRO A 79 -8.81 5.08 -8.94
N LEU A 80 -9.32 6.25 -8.60
CA LEU A 80 -10.30 6.45 -7.54
C LEU A 80 -11.69 6.05 -8.01
N GLN A 81 -12.51 5.58 -7.07
CA GLN A 81 -13.90 5.24 -7.33
C GLN A 81 -14.81 5.77 -6.22
N ASP A 82 -16.07 6.00 -6.59
CA ASP A 82 -17.12 6.31 -5.63
C ASP A 82 -17.25 5.18 -4.60
N GLY A 83 -17.22 5.58 -3.32
CA GLY A 83 -17.21 4.63 -2.19
C GLY A 83 -15.84 4.48 -1.53
N ASP A 84 -14.76 4.86 -2.21
CA ASP A 84 -13.40 4.75 -1.66
C ASP A 84 -13.21 5.57 -0.38
N VAL A 85 -12.20 5.13 0.37
CA VAL A 85 -11.69 5.78 1.58
C VAL A 85 -10.17 5.89 1.50
N VAL A 86 -9.61 6.89 2.19
CA VAL A 86 -8.16 7.18 2.17
C VAL A 86 -7.32 5.94 2.50
N THR A 87 -7.71 5.16 3.50
CA THR A 87 -6.98 3.95 3.93
C THR A 87 -6.93 2.86 2.85
N LEU A 88 -7.99 2.74 2.04
CA LEU A 88 -8.05 1.81 0.92
C LEU A 88 -7.07 2.23 -0.17
N VAL A 89 -7.07 3.52 -0.55
CA VAL A 89 -6.15 4.05 -1.59
C VAL A 89 -4.69 3.89 -1.19
N LEU A 90 -4.33 4.26 0.03
CA LEU A 90 -2.97 4.07 0.55
C LEU A 90 -2.60 2.59 0.64
N GLY A 91 -3.57 1.75 1.05
CA GLY A 91 -3.40 0.30 1.10
C GLY A 91 -3.14 -0.31 -0.27
N MET A 92 -3.83 0.15 -1.33
CA MET A 92 -3.60 -0.28 -2.72
C MET A 92 -2.17 0.03 -3.15
N ALA A 93 -1.70 1.26 -2.92
CA ALA A 93 -0.33 1.65 -3.26
C ALA A 93 0.73 0.79 -2.54
N VAL A 94 0.56 0.54 -1.24
CA VAL A 94 1.48 -0.32 -0.47
C VAL A 94 1.38 -1.79 -0.89
N ALA A 95 0.19 -2.31 -1.17
CA ALA A 95 0.02 -3.69 -1.58
C ALA A 95 0.73 -3.99 -2.91
N ILE A 96 0.69 -3.04 -3.85
CA ILE A 96 1.26 -3.20 -5.19
C ILE A 96 2.76 -2.91 -5.24
N ARG A 97 3.22 -1.80 -4.64
CA ARG A 97 4.64 -1.41 -4.68
C ARG A 97 5.42 -1.82 -3.44
N GLY A 98 4.82 -1.72 -2.27
CA GLY A 98 5.47 -2.03 -1.01
C GLY A 98 5.72 -3.51 -0.77
N LEU A 99 4.73 -4.37 -1.08
CA LEU A 99 4.70 -5.78 -0.67
C LEU A 99 4.66 -6.86 -1.76
N PRO A 100 4.97 -6.64 -3.05
CA PRO A 100 4.64 -7.64 -4.09
C PRO A 100 5.27 -9.02 -3.84
N LYS A 101 6.48 -9.10 -3.26
CA LYS A 101 7.15 -10.36 -2.91
C LYS A 101 6.72 -10.95 -1.56
N ALA A 102 6.06 -10.18 -0.71
CA ALA A 102 5.68 -10.53 0.66
C ALA A 102 4.18 -10.80 0.82
N MET A 103 3.37 -10.62 -0.24
CA MET A 103 1.93 -10.94 -0.24
C MET A 103 1.62 -12.38 0.19
N HIS A 104 2.56 -13.32 0.00
CA HIS A 104 2.42 -14.72 0.44
C HIS A 104 2.41 -14.88 1.97
N LEU A 105 2.88 -13.87 2.71
CA LEU A 105 2.85 -13.85 4.18
C LEU A 105 1.50 -13.36 4.73
N LEU A 106 0.62 -12.86 3.85
CA LEU A 106 -0.70 -12.36 4.19
C LEU A 106 -1.77 -13.40 3.82
N THR A 107 -2.74 -13.57 4.69
CA THR A 107 -3.98 -14.31 4.45
C THR A 107 -4.90 -13.55 3.49
N ARG A 108 -5.86 -14.27 2.88
CA ARG A 108 -6.85 -13.65 1.97
C ARG A 108 -7.75 -12.62 2.65
N SER A 109 -7.91 -12.73 3.97
CA SER A 109 -8.70 -11.81 4.80
C SER A 109 -7.91 -10.58 5.24
N ASP A 110 -6.59 -10.53 5.04
CA ASP A 110 -5.81 -9.35 5.40
C ASP A 110 -6.20 -8.15 4.53
N SER A 111 -6.30 -6.98 5.17
CA SER A 111 -6.74 -5.74 4.53
C SER A 111 -5.92 -5.38 3.29
N LEU A 112 -4.61 -5.67 3.28
CA LEU A 112 -3.75 -5.44 2.12
C LEU A 112 -3.97 -6.45 0.99
N HIS A 113 -4.42 -7.66 1.31
CA HIS A 113 -4.85 -8.61 0.29
C HIS A 113 -6.12 -8.13 -0.41
N ILE A 114 -7.05 -7.56 0.36
CA ILE A 114 -8.25 -6.91 -0.19
C ILE A 114 -7.83 -5.72 -1.07
N CYS A 115 -6.94 -4.85 -0.59
CA CYS A 115 -6.43 -3.72 -1.38
C CYS A 115 -5.76 -4.17 -2.70
N TYR A 116 -4.92 -5.22 -2.66
CA TYR A 116 -4.31 -5.78 -3.86
C TYR A 116 -5.36 -6.21 -4.89
N ARG A 117 -6.40 -6.91 -4.43
CA ARG A 117 -7.48 -7.37 -5.30
C ARG A 117 -8.32 -6.23 -5.85
N GLU A 118 -8.64 -5.23 -5.03
CA GLU A 118 -9.38 -4.06 -5.50
C GLU A 118 -8.60 -3.20 -6.48
N TYR A 119 -7.28 -3.13 -6.34
CA TYR A 119 -6.48 -2.48 -7.38
C TYR A 119 -6.53 -3.27 -8.70
N GLY A 120 -6.38 -4.59 -8.62
CA GLY A 120 -6.41 -5.48 -9.79
C GLY A 120 -7.75 -5.51 -10.52
N SER A 121 -8.88 -5.33 -9.82
CA SER A 121 -10.21 -5.27 -10.43
C SER A 121 -10.44 -3.98 -11.25
N ARG A 122 -9.68 -2.92 -10.96
CA ARG A 122 -9.80 -1.60 -11.61
C ARG A 122 -8.93 -1.43 -12.84
N CYS A 123 -7.80 -2.13 -12.89
CA CYS A 123 -6.82 -1.96 -13.96
C CYS A 123 -6.96 -3.09 -14.99
N GLU A 124 -7.51 -2.81 -16.17
CA GLU A 124 -7.49 -3.75 -17.30
C GLU A 124 -6.04 -4.18 -17.60
N GLY A 125 -5.79 -5.50 -17.67
CA GLY A 125 -4.47 -6.03 -17.99
C GLY A 125 -3.51 -6.17 -16.81
N TYR A 126 -3.95 -5.96 -15.55
CA TYR A 126 -3.13 -6.38 -14.40
C TYR A 126 -3.08 -7.91 -14.35
N ASN A 127 -2.06 -8.48 -14.98
CA ASN A 127 -1.82 -9.91 -14.98
C ASN A 127 -1.74 -10.38 -13.52
N ASN A 128 -2.74 -11.13 -13.10
CA ASN A 128 -2.88 -11.71 -11.78
C ASN A 128 -1.84 -12.84 -11.63
N THR A 129 -0.54 -12.50 -11.62
CA THR A 129 0.56 -13.47 -11.49
C THR A 129 0.70 -13.99 -10.07
N TRP A 130 -0.11 -13.48 -9.13
CA TRP A 130 -0.19 -14.05 -7.79
C TRP A 130 -1.03 -15.34 -7.83
N SER A 131 -0.33 -16.46 -7.88
CA SER A 131 -0.89 -17.77 -7.53
C SER A 131 -0.72 -17.97 -6.01
N PRO A 132 -1.81 -18.19 -5.25
CA PRO A 132 -1.68 -18.54 -3.84
C PRO A 132 -0.86 -19.82 -3.68
N PRO A 133 -0.11 -19.99 -2.57
CA PRO A 133 0.31 -21.32 -2.17
C PRO A 133 -0.95 -22.19 -2.03
N ARG A 134 -0.97 -23.34 -2.72
CA ARG A 134 -2.05 -24.33 -2.58
C ARG A 134 -1.93 -24.87 -1.16
N THR A 135 -2.88 -24.53 -0.30
CA THR A 135 -3.16 -25.28 0.93
C THR A 135 -3.73 -26.63 0.57
#